data_AF-A0A348WKZ0-F1
#
_entry.id   AF-A0A348WKZ0-F1
#
_cell.length_a   1.000
_cell.length_b   1.000
_cell.length_c   1.000
_cell.angle_alpha   90.00
_cell.angle_beta   90.00
_cell.angle_gamma   90.00
#
_symmetry.space_group_name_H-M   'P 1'
#
loop_
_entity.id
_entity.type
_entity.pdbx_description
1 polymer ?
#
loop_
_entity_poly.entity_id
_entity_poly.type
_entity_poly.pdbx_seq_one_letter_code
_entity_poly.pdbx_strand_id
1 'polypeptide(L)' 'IHIETYEKQLTIRFRIDGVLREVLTPNRKLSSLLVSRIKVMAQLDIAEKRVPQDG' A
#
# COMPACT_ATOMS: atom_id res chain seq x y z
N ILE A 1 4.82 5.05 6.43
CA ILE A 1 5.10 4.50 5.09
C ILE A 1 3.83 4.65 4.26
N HIS A 2 3.91 5.14 3.03
CA HIS A 2 2.78 5.35 2.14
C HIS A 2 2.86 4.37 0.98
N ILE A 3 1.77 3.66 0.70
CA ILE A 3 1.63 2.73 -0.42
C ILE A 3 0.40 3.16 -1.21
N GLU A 4 0.62 3.75 -2.37
CA GLU A 4 -0.42 4.48 -3.11
C GLU A 4 -0.59 3.88 -4.51
N THR A 5 -1.77 3.33 -4.76
CA THR A 5 -2.09 2.65 -6.02
C THR A 5 -2.85 3.60 -6.95
N TYR A 6 -2.23 3.98 -8.07
CA TYR A 6 -2.81 4.83 -9.11
C TYR A 6 -3.10 4.03 -10.38
N GLU A 7 -3.90 4.57 -11.29
CA GLU A 7 -4.38 3.88 -12.51
C GLU A 7 -3.28 3.15 -13.30
N LYS A 8 -2.08 3.74 -13.40
CA LYS A 8 -0.97 3.19 -14.21
C LYS A 8 0.23 2.69 -13.40
N GLN A 9 0.34 3.09 -12.13
CA GLN A 9 1.52 2.79 -11.31
C GLN A 9 1.17 2.56 -9.85
N LEU A 10 2.04 1.84 -9.15
CA LEU A 10 2.08 1.79 -7.70
C LEU A 10 3.23 2.69 -7.24
N THR A 11 3.03 3.49 -6.20
CA THR A 11 4.06 4.38 -5.65
C THR A 11 4.25 4.08 -4.16
N ILE A 12 5.50 3.92 -3.73
CA ILE A 12 5.86 3.76 -2.32
C ILE A 12 6.65 5.00 -1.89
N ARG A 13 6.19 5.64 -0.81
CA ARG A 13 6.82 6.84 -0.25
C ARG A 13 7.13 6.67 1.23
N PHE A 14 8.28 7.16 1.66
CA PHE A 14 8.62 7.28 3.08
C PHE A 14 8.47 8.72 3.53
N ARG A 15 7.95 8.90 4.74
CA ARG A 15 7.97 10.19 5.42
C ARG A 15 9.18 10.20 6.34
N ILE A 16 10.13 11.08 6.04
CA ILE A 16 11.36 11.25 6.81
C ILE A 16 11.43 12.74 7.17
N ASP A 17 11.46 13.04 8.46
CA ASP A 17 11.46 14.41 8.99
C ASP A 17 10.34 15.28 8.43
N GLY A 18 9.13 14.70 8.37
CA GLY A 18 7.93 15.35 7.83
C GLY A 18 7.83 15.37 6.30
N VAL A 19 8.94 15.16 5.59
CA VAL A 19 9.00 15.22 4.12
C VAL A 19 8.71 13.85 3.51
N LEU A 20 7.79 13.81 2.54
CA LEU A 20 7.54 12.61 1.74
C LEU A 20 8.57 12.47 0.63
N ARG A 21 9.19 11.30 0.54
CA ARG A 21 10.14 10.94 -0.50
C ARG A 21 9.68 9.67 -1.20
N GLU A 22 9.57 9.72 -2.52
CA GLU A 22 9.35 8.53 -3.33
C GLU A 22 10.59 7.64 -3.27
N VAL A 23 10.39 6.35 -3.01
CA VAL A 23 11.48 5.37 -2.88
C VAL A 23 11.41 4.26 -3.90
N LEU A 24 10.22 3.93 -4.40
CA LEU A 24 10.01 2.90 -5.40
C LEU A 24 8.70 3.10 -6.14
N THR A 25 8.72 2.86 -7.45
CA THR A 25 7.55 2.94 -8.33
C THR A 25 7.39 1.62 -9.10
N PRO A 26 6.94 0.54 -8.43
CA PRO A 26 6.86 -0.79 -9.04
C PRO A 26 5.65 -0.91 -9.98
N ASN A 27 5.62 -1.99 -10.76
CA ASN A 27 4.50 -2.29 -11.65
C ASN A 27 3.18 -2.39 -10.86
N ARG A 28 2.13 -1.72 -11.34
CA ARG A 28 0.78 -1.73 -10.75
C ARG A 28 0.25 -3.12 -10.44
N LYS A 29 0.62 -4.14 -11.22
CA LYS A 29 0.20 -5.54 -11.00
C LYS A 29 0.56 -6.07 -9.60
N LEU A 30 1.56 -5.49 -8.93
CA LEU A 30 1.98 -5.89 -7.57
C LEU A 30 1.11 -5.32 -6.45
N SER A 31 0.22 -4.36 -6.74
CA SER A 31 -0.60 -3.67 -5.74
C SER A 31 -1.48 -4.61 -4.92
N SER A 32 -2.22 -5.50 -5.57
CA SER A 32 -3.12 -6.45 -4.89
C SER A 32 -2.36 -7.43 -3.99
N LEU A 33 -1.17 -7.88 -4.42
CA LEU A 33 -0.32 -8.78 -3.65
C LEU A 33 0.21 -8.10 -2.40
N LEU A 34 0.68 -6.85 -2.51
CA LEU A 34 1.19 -6.09 -1.38
C LEU A 34 0.10 -5.77 -0.36
N VAL A 35 -1.08 -5.32 -0.81
CA VAL A 35 -2.23 -5.06 0.08
C VAL A 35 -2.62 -6.34 0.82
N SER A 36 -2.73 -7.47 0.11
CA SER A 36 -3.07 -8.76 0.72
C SER A 36 -2.05 -9.18 1.79
N ARG A 37 -0.75 -9.06 1.49
CA ARG A 37 0.31 -9.41 2.44
C ARG A 37 0.26 -8.57 3.70
N ILE A 38 0.07 -7.25 3.56
CA ILE A 38 -0.03 -6.33 4.70
C ILE A 38 -1.26 -6.66 5.54
N LYS A 39 -2.41 -6.91 4.91
CA LYS A 39 -3.64 -7.30 5.61
C LYS A 39 -3.46 -8.58 6.44
N VAL A 40 -2.85 -9.62 5.87
CA VAL A 40 -2.52 -10.85 6.61
C VAL A 40 -1.66 -10.55 7.83
N MET A 41 -0.61 -9.73 7.66
CA MET A 41 0.32 -9.40 8.76
C MET A 41 -0.37 -8.62 9.90
N ALA A 42 -1.38 -7.82 9.57
CA ALA A 42 -2.17 -7.04 10.52
C ALA A 42 -3.48 -7.73 10.95
N GLN A 43 -3.69 -9.01 10.62
CA GLN A 43 -4.91 -9.77 10.94
C GLN A 43 -6.22 -9.13 10.39
N LEU A 44 -6.12 -8.44 9.27
CA LEU A 44 -7.25 -7.77 8.59
C LEU A 44 -7.92 -8.69 7.56
N ASP A 45 -9.20 -8.40 7.24
CA ASP A 45 -9.95 -9.13 6.22
C ASP A 45 -9.47 -8.77 4.81
N ILE A 46 -8.95 -9.78 4.12
CA ILE A 46 -8.39 -9.70 2.76
C ILE A 46 -9.51 -9.63 1.70
N ALA A 47 -10.66 -10.24 1.97
CA ALA A 47 -11.79 -10.26 1.04
C ALA A 47 -12.48 -8.90 0.98
N GLU A 48 -12.61 -8.21 2.11
CA GLU A 48 -13.20 -6.87 2.17
C GLU A 48 -12.23 -5.80 1.64
N LYS A 49 -12.70 -4.90 0.77
CA LYS A 49 -11.90 -3.86 0.10
C LYS A 49 -12.61 -2.51 -0.02
N ARG A 50 -13.84 -2.40 0.48
CA ARG A 50 -14.74 -1.26 0.28
C ARG A 50 -14.83 -0.36 1.52
N VAL A 51 -14.55 -0.92 2.69
CA VAL A 51 -14.51 -0.17 3.96
C VAL A 51 -13.07 -0.01 4.45
N PRO A 52 -12.75 1.09 5.16
CA PRO A 52 -11.50 1.24 5.89
C PRO A 52 -11.32 0.11 6.93
N GLN A 53 -10.08 -0.25 7.20
CA GLN A 53 -9.71 -1.27 8.19
C GLN A 53 -8.43 -0.82 8.90
N ASP A 54 -8.36 -1.05 10.22
CA ASP A 54 -7.26 -0.67 11.10
C ASP A 54 -6.83 -1.88 11.93
N GLY A 55 -5.52 -2.11 12.08
CA GLY A 55 -4.92 -3.25 12.80
C GLY A 55 -3.42 -3.06 13.03
#